data_AF-A0A969IZL7-F1
#
_entry.id   AF-A0A969IZL7-F1
#
_cell.length_a   1.000
_cell.length_b   1.000
_cell.length_c   1.000
_cell.angle_alpha   90.00
_cell.angle_beta   90.00
_cell.angle_gamma   90.00
#
_symmetry.space_group_name_H-M   'P 1'
#
loop_
_entity.id
_entity.type
_entity.pdbx_description
1 polymer ?
#
loop_
_entity_poly.entity_id
_entity_poly.type
_entity_poly.pdbx_seq_one_letter_code
_entity_poly.pdbx_strand_id
1 'polypeptide(L)' 'MFLKLIANDGIEAIALYAKHQDEIRVVLIDVMMPNMNGITAVRTLQKMNPTVKIMAISGLSANREAVLSAGARMFWQNPT' A
#
# COMPACT_ATOMS: atom_id res chain seq x y z
N MET A 1 -2.92 10.43 -18.99
CA MET A 1 -1.56 9.89 -18.80
C MET A 1 -1.39 9.55 -17.32
N PHE A 2 -0.84 8.39 -16.99
CA PHE A 2 -0.51 8.02 -15.60
C PHE A 2 1.01 7.93 -15.47
N LEU A 3 1.57 8.62 -14.48
CA LEU A 3 2.97 8.46 -14.10
C LEU A 3 3.07 7.36 -13.05
N LYS A 4 4.09 6.52 -13.18
CA LYS A 4 4.33 5.39 -12.26
C LYS A 4 5.61 5.65 -11.49
N LEU A 5 5.51 5.54 -10.17
CA LEU A 5 6.64 5.41 -9.26
C LEU A 5 6.67 3.95 -8.77
N ILE A 6 7.87 3.38 -8.63
CA ILE A 6 8.07 1.99 -8.19
C ILE A 6 8.83 2.03 -6.89
N ALA A 7 8.36 1.27 -5.92
CA ALA A 7 9.06 0.93 -4.69
C ALA A 7 9.27 -0.59 -4.63
N ASN A 8 10.42 -1.01 -4.14
CA ASN A 8 10.77 -2.43 -3.99
C ASN A 8 10.35 -2.99 -2.63
N ASP A 9 10.13 -2.12 -1.65
CA ASP A 9 9.60 -2.47 -0.34
C ASP A 9 8.75 -1.32 0.24
N GLY A 10 8.20 -1.55 1.42
CA GLY A 10 7.33 -0.56 2.05
C GLY A 10 8.07 0.67 2.62
N ILE A 11 9.37 0.59 2.90
CA ILE A 11 10.16 1.75 3.35
C ILE A 11 10.35 2.71 2.18
N GLU A 12 10.75 2.19 1.02
CA GLU A 12 10.86 2.96 -0.22
C GLU A 12 9.51 3.54 -0.62
N ALA A 13 8.41 2.78 -0.45
CA ALA A 13 7.07 3.26 -0.75
C ALA A 13 6.67 4.46 0.12
N ILE A 14 6.96 4.42 1.42
CA ILE A 14 6.71 5.54 2.33
C ILE A 14 7.57 6.76 1.95
N ALA A 15 8.85 6.56 1.64
CA ALA A 15 9.75 7.64 1.25
C ALA A 15 9.33 8.31 -0.07
N LEU A 16 8.98 7.53 -1.10
CA LEU A 16 8.46 8.04 -2.36
C LEU A 16 7.13 8.77 -2.16
N TYR A 17 6.24 8.22 -1.34
CA TYR A 17 4.97 8.85 -1.06
C TYR A 17 5.14 10.18 -0.33
N ALA A 18 6.04 10.27 0.65
CA ALA A 18 6.35 11.53 1.35
C ALA A 18 6.85 12.61 0.38
N LYS A 19 7.62 12.23 -0.65
CA LYS A 19 8.17 13.16 -1.63
C LYS A 19 7.17 13.61 -2.71
N HIS A 20 6.22 12.75 -3.06
CA HIS A 20 5.30 12.94 -4.20
C HIS A 20 3.82 12.90 -3.79
N GLN A 21 3.50 13.17 -2.53
CA GLN A 21 2.17 12.97 -1.95
C GLN A 21 1.04 13.59 -2.78
N ASP A 22 1.24 14.83 -3.27
CA ASP A 22 0.21 15.58 -4.01
C ASP A 22 0.00 15.07 -5.45
N GLU A 23 0.97 14.33 -5.98
CA GLU A 23 0.92 13.74 -7.33
C GLU A 23 0.30 12.33 -7.31
N ILE A 24 0.41 11.62 -6.19
CA ILE A 24 0.00 10.22 -6.07
C ILE A 24 -1.51 10.13 -5.82
N ARG A 25 -2.24 9.63 -6.83
CA ARG A 25 -3.69 9.45 -6.76
C ARG A 25 -4.13 8.11 -6.19
N VAL A 26 -3.26 7.10 -6.27
CA VAL A 26 -3.51 5.73 -5.82
C VAL A 26 -2.19 5.06 -5.46
N VAL A 27 -2.23 4.23 -4.43
CA VAL A 27 -1.13 3.34 -4.05
C VAL A 27 -1.58 1.90 -4.23
N LEU A 28 -0.81 1.13 -5.01
CA LEU A 28 -0.92 -0.32 -5.09
C LEU A 28 0.20 -0.91 -4.26
N ILE A 29 -0.13 -1.80 -3.32
CA ILE A 29 0.87 -2.36 -2.41
C ILE A 29 0.71 -3.86 -2.28
N ASP A 30 1.80 -4.61 -2.46
CA ASP A 30 1.84 -6.02 -2.12
C ASP A 30 1.99 -6.17 -0.60
N VAL A 31 1.19 -7.03 0.02
CA VAL A 31 1.25 -7.29 1.46
C VAL A 31 2.39 -8.27 1.78
N MET A 32 2.75 -9.13 0.83
CA MET A 32 3.76 -10.17 0.96
C MET A 32 5.12 -9.68 0.45
N MET A 33 5.54 -8.47 0.86
CA MET A 33 6.86 -7.93 0.52
C MET A 33 7.95 -8.45 1.46
N PRO A 34 9.20 -8.62 0.98
CA PRO A 34 10.35 -8.81 1.85
C PRO A 34 10.61 -7.54 2.68
N ASN A 35 11.28 -7.69 3.83
CA ASN A 35 11.80 -6.63 4.71
C ASN A 35 10.80 -5.78 5.50
N MET A 36 9.58 -5.52 5.02
CA MET A 36 8.56 -4.79 5.78
C MET A 36 7.16 -5.39 5.64
N ASN A 37 6.43 -5.44 6.75
CA ASN A 37 5.04 -5.85 6.75
C ASN A 37 4.18 -4.83 5.96
N GLY A 38 3.59 -5.24 4.85
CA GLY A 38 2.73 -4.37 4.03
C GLY A 38 1.57 -3.75 4.80
N ILE A 39 1.05 -4.41 5.85
CA ILE A 39 0.04 -3.85 6.76
C ILE A 39 0.58 -2.59 7.46
N THR A 40 1.84 -2.62 7.91
CA THR A 40 2.48 -1.46 8.54
C THR A 40 2.62 -0.31 7.54
N ALA A 41 2.97 -0.61 6.29
CA ALA A 41 3.04 0.41 5.23
C ALA A 41 1.68 1.10 5.03
N VAL A 42 0.60 0.32 4.92
CA VAL A 42 -0.77 0.84 4.77
C VAL A 42 -1.12 1.77 5.93
N ARG A 43 -0.86 1.34 7.17
CA ARG A 43 -1.13 2.17 8.37
C ARG A 43 -0.35 3.48 8.33
N THR A 44 0.93 3.43 7.95
CA THR A 44 1.77 4.64 7.90
C THR A 44 1.28 5.60 6.83
N LEU A 45 0.99 5.12 5.62
CA LEU A 45 0.46 5.94 4.53
C LEU A 45 -0.88 6.57 4.89
N GLN A 46 -1.77 5.82 5.54
CA GLN A 46 -3.06 6.35 6.05
C GLN A 46 -2.88 7.41 7.13
N LYS A 47 -1.88 7.27 8.01
CA LYS A 47 -1.55 8.31 8.99
C LYS A 47 -1.01 9.58 8.35
N MET A 48 -0.22 9.45 7.28
CA MET A 48 0.33 10.60 6.54
C MET A 48 -0.76 11.34 5.75
N ASN A 49 -1.64 10.60 5.09
CA ASN A 49 -2.77 11.15 4.36
C ASN A 49 -4.01 10.24 4.55
N PRO A 50 -4.96 10.61 5.43
CA PRO A 50 -6.17 9.82 5.67
C PRO A 50 -7.09 9.65 4.44
N THR A 51 -6.86 10.41 3.37
CA THR A 51 -7.65 10.36 2.15
C THR A 51 -6.98 9.55 1.03
N VAL A 52 -5.76 9.05 1.27
CA VAL A 52 -5.02 8.24 0.29
C VAL A 52 -5.82 7.00 -0.09
N LYS A 53 -5.86 6.70 -1.39
CA LYS A 53 -6.53 5.50 -1.91
C LYS A 53 -5.51 4.38 -2.02
N ILE A 54 -5.62 3.40 -1.13
CA ILE A 54 -4.73 2.24 -1.12
C ILE A 54 -5.51 0.99 -1.55
N MET A 55 -4.95 0.26 -2.52
CA MET A 55 -5.34 -1.10 -2.86
C MET A 55 -4.23 -2.04 -2.40
N ALA A 56 -4.56 -2.93 -1.46
CA ALA A 56 -3.67 -3.98 -1.01
C ALA A 56 -3.83 -5.21 -1.92
N ILE A 57 -2.71 -5.86 -2.25
CA ILE A 57 -2.64 -7.05 -3.08
C ILE A 57 -1.94 -8.14 -2.27
N SER A 58 -2.49 -9.35 -2.22
CA SER A 58 -1.83 -10.45 -1.50
C SER A 58 -2.23 -11.82 -2.05
N GLY A 59 -1.33 -12.79 -2.00
CA GLY A 59 -1.67 -14.19 -2.28
C GLY A 59 -2.50 -14.86 -1.16
N LEU A 60 -2.50 -14.30 0.05
CA LEU A 60 -3.17 -14.89 1.21
C LEU A 60 -4.46 -14.13 1.55
N SER A 61 -5.61 -14.81 1.49
CA SER A 61 -6.91 -14.25 1.87
C SER A 61 -6.97 -13.85 3.36
N ALA A 62 -6.21 -14.53 4.22
CA ALA A 62 -6.09 -14.21 5.65
C ALA A 62 -5.61 -12.77 5.92
N ASN A 63 -4.91 -12.15 4.97
CA ASN A 63 -4.43 -10.78 5.11
C ASN A 63 -5.54 -9.73 4.91
N ARG A 64 -6.68 -10.11 4.32
CA ARG A 64 -7.75 -9.18 3.91
C ARG A 64 -8.25 -8.32 5.07
N GLU A 65 -8.62 -8.93 6.18
CA GLU A 65 -9.19 -8.19 7.31
C GLU A 65 -8.16 -7.24 7.94
N ALA A 66 -6.92 -7.71 8.08
CA ALA A 66 -5.84 -6.94 8.67
C ALA A 66 -5.49 -5.68 7.86
N VAL A 67 -5.44 -5.78 6.53
CA VAL A 67 -5.12 -4.63 5.66
C VAL A 67 -6.28 -3.65 5.52
N LEU A 68 -7.53 -4.15 5.47
CA LEU A 68 -8.70 -3.27 5.44
C LEU A 68 -8.82 -2.50 6.76
N SER A 69 -8.57 -3.17 7.90
CA SER A 69 -8.53 -2.53 9.22
C SER A 69 -7.37 -1.55 9.37
N ALA A 70 -6.28 -1.75 8.63
CA ALA A 70 -5.17 -0.80 8.54
C ALA A 70 -5.49 0.45 7.70
N GLY A 71 -6.60 0.43 6.96
CA GLY A 71 -7.10 1.54 6.14
C GLY A 71 -6.85 1.37 4.63
N ALA A 72 -6.55 0.16 4.15
CA ALA A 72 -6.69 -0.13 2.73
C ALA A 72 -8.17 -0.01 2.33
N ARG A 73 -8.44 0.63 1.19
CA ARG A 73 -9.82 0.78 0.69
C ARG A 73 -10.30 -0.48 -0.02
N MET A 74 -9.37 -1.20 -0.65
CA MET A 74 -9.65 -2.42 -1.39
C MET A 74 -8.56 -3.46 -1.13
N PHE A 75 -8.96 -4.72 -1.25
CA PHE A 75 -8.07 -5.86 -1.21
C PHE A 75 -8.28 -6.69 -2.47
N TRP A 76 -7.21 -7.00 -3.17
CA TRP A 76 -7.19 -7.95 -4.26
C TRP A 76 -6.40 -9.18 -3.84
N GLN A 77 -7.05 -10.33 -3.82
CA GLN A 77 -6.35 -11.59 -3.71
C GLN A 77 -5.71 -11.89 -5.06
N ASN A 78 -4.37 -11.87 -5.13
CA ASN A 78 -3.67 -12.31 -6.32
C ASN A 78 -3.78 -13.84 -6.38
N PRO A 79 -4.50 -14.42 -7.36
CA PRO A 79 -4.49 -15.85 -7.56
C PRO A 79 -3.05 -16.26 -7.90
N THR A 80 -2.52 -17.18 -7.10
CA THR A 80 -1.27 -17.88 -7.42
C THR A 80 -1.39 -18.59 -8.77
#